data_AF-A0A090WAD7-F1
#
_entry.id   AF-A0A090WAD7-F1
#
_cell.length_a   1.000
_cell.length_b   1.000
_cell.length_c   1.000
_cell.angle_alpha   90.00
_cell.angle_beta   90.00
_cell.angle_gamma   90.00
#
_symmetry.space_group_name_H-M   'P 1'
#
loop_
_entity.id
_entity.type
_entity.pdbx_description
1 polymer ?
#
loop_
_entity_poly.entity_id
_entity_poly.type
_entity_poly.pdbx_seq_one_letter_code
_entity_poly.pdbx_strand_id
1 'polypeptide(L)'
;MVTNKLIEKATIKNGNLISNTNNDILKMAVVNRYENKPPAIAFIKNFGLKAGAIASSVGHDSHNIIVVGASDEAICSAVNLIIENKGGICAVSDSKEKIVPLPVAGIMSDKDATTIGKAYAN
;
A
#
# COMPACT_ATOMS: atom_id res chain seq x y z
N MET A 1 -2.80 5.70 19.23
CA MET A 1 -1.63 6.20 18.49
C MET A 1 -2.04 7.50 17.81
N VAL A 2 -1.18 8.52 17.78
CA VAL A 2 -1.50 9.84 17.17
C VAL A 2 -0.46 10.11 16.08
N THR A 3 -0.92 10.51 14.90
CA THR A 3 -0.05 10.92 13.79
C THR A 3 0.28 12.41 13.94
N ASN A 4 1.57 12.74 14.00
CA ASN A 4 2.04 14.12 14.08
C ASN A 4 2.57 14.63 12.74
N LYS A 5 2.51 15.95 12.54
CA LYS A 5 3.22 16.60 11.44
C LYS A 5 4.72 16.65 11.77
N LEU A 6 5.55 16.28 10.79
CA LEU A 6 7.00 16.36 10.86
C LEU A 6 7.54 17.14 9.66
N ILE A 7 8.69 17.80 9.83
CA ILE A 7 9.42 18.46 8.74
C ILE A 7 10.77 17.78 8.65
N GLU A 8 11.05 17.17 7.51
CA GLU A 8 12.25 16.37 7.27
C GLU A 8 12.89 16.77 5.94
N LYS A 9 14.18 16.50 5.78
CA LYS A 9 14.87 16.71 4.50
C LYS A 9 14.37 15.68 3.48
N ALA A 10 13.89 16.18 2.35
CA ALA A 10 13.49 15.33 1.24
C ALA A 10 14.69 14.63 0.60
N THR A 11 14.48 13.39 0.15
CA THR A 11 15.42 12.71 -0.75
C THR A 11 14.94 12.89 -2.18
N ILE A 12 15.81 13.45 -3.03
CA ILE A 12 15.51 13.72 -4.44
C ILE A 12 16.44 12.87 -5.31
N LYS A 13 15.88 12.18 -6.30
CA LYS A 13 16.63 11.46 -7.32
C LYS A 13 16.02 11.78 -8.69
N ASN A 14 16.83 12.24 -9.63
CA ASN A 14 16.39 12.62 -10.99
C ASN A 14 15.20 13.60 -10.98
N GLY A 15 15.20 14.58 -10.07
CA GLY A 15 14.12 15.56 -9.93
C GLY A 15 12.86 15.05 -9.20
N ASN A 16 12.79 13.76 -8.84
CA ASN A 16 11.65 13.17 -8.16
C ASN A 16 11.91 13.00 -6.66
N LEU A 17 10.89 13.26 -5.85
CA LEU A 17 10.89 12.90 -4.43
C LEU A 17 10.74 11.38 -4.30
N ILE A 18 11.65 10.74 -3.57
CA ILE A 18 11.69 9.28 -3.41
C ILE A 18 11.72 8.87 -1.94
N SER A 19 11.34 7.63 -1.67
CA SER A 19 11.50 7.01 -0.35
C SER A 19 12.98 6.97 0.06
N ASN A 20 13.22 7.08 1.37
CA ASN A 20 14.52 6.95 2.00
C ASN A 20 14.40 5.96 3.18
N THR A 21 14.76 4.70 2.91
CA THR A 21 14.66 3.61 3.88
C THR A 21 15.70 3.70 5.00
N ASN A 22 16.80 4.44 4.80
CA ASN A 22 17.80 4.69 5.86
C ASN A 22 17.23 5.58 6.97
N ASN A 23 16.47 6.60 6.59
CA ASN A 23 15.80 7.52 7.53
C ASN A 23 14.35 7.14 7.83
N ASP A 24 13.90 5.98 7.33
CA ASP A 24 12.54 5.45 7.45
C ASP A 24 11.47 6.47 7.02
N ILE A 25 11.69 7.08 5.85
CA ILE A 25 10.73 7.97 5.19
C ILE A 25 10.25 7.25 3.94
N LEU A 26 8.99 6.83 3.91
CA LEU A 26 8.43 6.07 2.79
C LEU A 26 7.38 6.88 2.06
N LYS A 27 7.35 6.75 0.74
CA LYS A 27 6.27 7.27 -0.09
C LYS A 27 5.02 6.45 0.16
N MET A 28 3.91 7.15 0.33
CA MET A 28 2.58 6.56 0.38
C MET A 28 1.68 7.23 -0.66
N ALA A 29 0.72 6.47 -1.17
CA ALA A 29 -0.26 6.98 -2.10
C ALA A 29 -1.67 6.51 -1.72
N VAL A 30 -2.64 7.35 -2.05
CA VAL A 30 -4.06 7.00 -2.06
C VAL A 30 -4.55 7.08 -3.50
N VAL A 31 -4.99 5.94 -4.03
CA VAL A 31 -5.46 5.79 -5.42
C VAL A 31 -6.98 5.72 -5.42
N ASN A 32 -7.62 6.65 -6.12
CA ASN A 32 -9.08 6.66 -6.26
C ASN A 32 -9.50 5.46 -7.11
N ARG A 33 -10.39 4.61 -6.56
CA ARG A 33 -10.89 3.41 -7.25
C ARG A 33 -12.28 3.58 -7.86
N TYR A 34 -12.93 4.72 -7.62
CA TYR A 34 -14.26 5.05 -8.12
C TYR A 34 -14.22 5.96 -9.35
N GLU A 35 -13.16 6.75 -9.47
CA GLU A 35 -12.94 7.67 -10.58
C GLU A 35 -11.46 7.60 -11.02
N ASN A 36 -11.21 7.75 -12.32
CA ASN A 36 -9.85 7.85 -12.84
C ASN A 36 -9.26 9.24 -12.55
N LYS A 37 -8.77 9.44 -11.33
CA LYS A 37 -8.12 10.67 -10.86
C LYS A 37 -6.66 10.40 -10.51
N PRO A 38 -5.77 11.40 -10.62
CA PRO A 38 -4.39 11.27 -10.18
C PRO A 38 -4.30 10.82 -8.70
N PRO A 39 -3.35 9.94 -8.35
CA PRO A 39 -3.18 9.51 -6.97
C PRO A 39 -2.71 10.68 -6.09
N ALA A 40 -3.20 10.72 -4.85
CA ALA A 40 -2.69 11.63 -3.84
C ALA A 40 -1.42 11.01 -3.23
N ILE A 41 -0.29 11.72 -3.29
CA ILE A 41 1.02 11.23 -2.85
C ILE A 41 1.48 12.01 -1.62
N ALA A 42 2.02 11.29 -0.64
CA ALA A 42 2.60 11.83 0.57
C ALA A 42 3.80 11.00 1.04
N PHE A 43 4.40 11.40 2.17
CA PHE A 43 5.47 10.67 2.84
C PHE A 43 5.10 10.40 4.29
N ILE A 44 5.41 9.19 4.76
CA ILE A 44 5.24 8.75 6.14
C ILE A 44 6.59 8.38 6.74
N LYS A 45 6.79 8.71 8.02
CA LYS A 45 8.02 8.39 8.75
C LYS A 45 7.76 7.34 9.83
N ASN A 46 8.78 6.53 10.13
CA ASN A 46 8.76 5.48 11.17
C ASN A 46 7.84 4.29 10.84
N PHE A 47 7.77 3.86 9.57
CA PHE A 47 6.97 2.71 9.16
C PHE A 47 7.75 1.39 9.23
N GLY A 48 9.08 1.44 9.10
CA GLY A 48 9.99 0.31 9.30
C GLY A 48 10.25 -0.57 8.08
N LEU A 49 9.53 -0.37 6.97
CA LEU A 49 9.67 -1.18 5.76
C LEU A 49 10.95 -0.79 4.99
N LYS A 50 11.84 -1.77 4.77
CA LYS A 50 13.14 -1.54 4.09
C LYS A 50 13.15 -1.86 2.59
N ALA A 51 12.20 -2.68 2.12
CA ALA A 51 12.04 -3.04 0.73
C ALA A 51 10.58 -3.42 0.46
N GLY A 52 10.15 -3.34 -0.80
CA GLY A 52 8.79 -3.71 -1.19
C GLY A 52 7.73 -2.67 -0.84
N ALA A 53 6.47 -3.10 -0.84
CA ALA A 53 5.31 -2.27 -0.53
C ALA A 53 4.17 -3.08 0.10
N ILE A 54 3.30 -2.40 0.85
CA ILE A 54 2.07 -2.96 1.41
C ILE A 54 0.91 -2.10 0.94
N ALA A 55 -0.17 -2.73 0.47
CA ALA A 55 -1.37 -2.04 0.02
C ALA A 55 -2.64 -2.68 0.57
N SER A 56 -3.70 -1.88 0.67
CA SER A 56 -5.03 -2.32 1.09
C SER A 56 -6.12 -1.52 0.40
N SER A 57 -7.21 -2.19 0.00
CA SER A 57 -8.45 -1.52 -0.40
C SER A 57 -9.42 -1.29 0.78
N VAL A 58 -9.07 -1.74 1.98
CA VAL A 58 -9.82 -1.52 3.22
C VAL A 58 -9.26 -0.30 3.94
N GLY A 59 -9.55 0.89 3.40
CA GLY A 59 -9.17 2.18 3.99
C GLY A 59 -10.35 2.94 4.56
N HIS A 60 -10.57 2.89 5.88
CA HIS A 60 -11.71 3.55 6.52
C HIS A 60 -11.67 5.09 6.35
N ASP A 61 -12.72 5.77 5.89
CA ASP A 61 -14.05 5.26 5.46
C ASP A 61 -14.29 5.37 3.94
N SER A 62 -13.32 5.91 3.18
CA SER A 62 -13.47 6.10 1.73
C SER A 62 -13.17 4.85 0.90
N HIS A 63 -12.47 3.88 1.49
CA HIS A 63 -12.09 2.60 0.89
C HIS A 63 -11.39 2.71 -0.47
N ASN A 64 -10.65 3.80 -0.70
CA ASN A 64 -9.68 3.88 -1.79
C ASN A 64 -8.50 2.92 -1.54
N ILE A 65 -7.71 2.64 -2.58
CA ILE A 65 -6.50 1.84 -2.41
C ILE A 65 -5.46 2.72 -1.72
N ILE A 66 -4.99 2.29 -0.55
CA ILE A 66 -3.91 2.94 0.20
C ILE A 66 -2.68 2.05 0.10
N VAL A 67 -1.53 2.64 -0.20
CA VAL A 67 -0.26 1.92 -0.36
C VAL A 67 0.88 2.71 0.27
N VAL A 68 1.84 2.00 0.84
CA VAL A 68 3.14 2.54 1.30
C VAL A 68 4.24 1.65 0.77
N GLY A 69 5.34 2.23 0.28
CA GLY A 69 6.41 1.45 -0.31
C GLY A 69 7.79 2.11 -0.31
N ALA A 70 8.79 1.26 -0.45
CA ALA A 70 10.20 1.62 -0.48
C ALA A 70 10.67 2.11 -1.87
N SER A 71 9.92 1.84 -2.93
CA SER A 71 10.16 2.36 -4.28
C SER A 71 8.85 2.53 -5.05
N ASP A 72 8.91 3.30 -6.15
CA ASP A 72 7.73 3.54 -6.99
C ASP A 72 7.32 2.26 -7.73
N GLU A 73 8.28 1.42 -8.10
CA GLU A 73 8.03 0.11 -8.74
C GLU A 73 7.26 -0.82 -7.81
N ALA A 74 7.67 -0.90 -6.53
CA ALA A 74 6.98 -1.72 -5.55
C ALA A 74 5.57 -1.20 -5.25
N ILE A 75 5.41 0.13 -5.16
CA ILE A 75 4.10 0.77 -4.99
C ILE A 75 3.16 0.40 -6.15
N CYS A 76 3.64 0.52 -7.39
CA CYS A 76 2.86 0.17 -8.58
C CYS A 76 2.49 -1.32 -8.62
N SER A 77 3.44 -2.21 -8.33
CA SER A 77 3.18 -3.67 -8.24
C SER A 77 2.10 -3.98 -7.20
N ALA A 78 2.19 -3.43 -5.98
CA ALA A 78 1.20 -3.65 -4.94
C ALA A 78 -0.20 -3.14 -5.33
N VAL A 79 -0.29 -1.93 -5.91
CA VAL A 79 -1.57 -1.37 -6.35
C VAL A 79 -2.19 -2.22 -7.46
N ASN A 80 -1.39 -2.64 -8.45
CA ASN A 80 -1.88 -3.47 -9.54
C ASN A 80 -2.36 -4.84 -9.03
N LEU A 81 -1.65 -5.45 -8.08
CA LEU A 81 -2.04 -6.72 -7.47
C LEU A 81 -3.40 -6.61 -6.75
N ILE A 82 -3.67 -5.49 -6.07
CA ILE A 82 -4.98 -5.21 -5.47
C ILE A 82 -6.07 -5.10 -6.55
N ILE A 83 -5.78 -4.40 -7.66
CA ILE A 83 -6.73 -4.20 -8.77
C ILE A 83 -7.07 -5.54 -9.44
N GLU A 84 -6.05 -6.36 -9.75
CA GLU A 84 -6.19 -7.68 -10.36
C GLU A 84 -7.08 -8.62 -9.52
N ASN A 85 -6.97 -8.52 -8.19
CA ASN A 85 -7.76 -9.30 -7.25
C ASN A 85 -9.10 -8.66 -6.86
N LYS A 86 -9.47 -7.54 -7.50
CA LYS A 86 -10.70 -6.77 -7.24
C LYS A 86 -10.82 -6.29 -5.78
N GLY A 87 -9.67 -6.01 -5.16
CA GLY A 87 -9.54 -5.61 -3.77
C GLY A 87 -8.89 -6.67 -2.88
N GLY A 88 -8.44 -6.23 -1.71
CA GLY A 88 -7.72 -7.09 -0.78
C GLY A 88 -6.74 -6.33 0.10
N ILE A 89 -5.82 -7.10 0.67
CA ILE A 89 -4.65 -6.64 1.40
C ILE A 89 -3.46 -7.40 0.85
N CYS A 90 -2.40 -6.70 0.45
CA CYS A 90 -1.23 -7.32 -0.16
C CYS A 90 0.08 -6.81 0.42
N ALA A 91 1.12 -7.63 0.28
CA ALA A 91 2.50 -7.25 0.48
C ALA A 91 3.33 -7.78 -0.70
N VAL A 92 4.19 -6.92 -1.24
CA VAL A 92 5.08 -7.25 -2.36
C VAL A 92 6.52 -6.96 -1.97
N SER A 93 7.44 -7.78 -2.46
CA SER A 93 8.89 -7.58 -2.40
C SER A 93 9.51 -7.98 -3.74
N ASP A 94 10.82 -7.78 -3.90
CA ASP A 94 11.54 -8.10 -5.14
C ASP A 94 11.44 -9.58 -5.56
N SER A 95 11.10 -10.47 -4.63
CA SER A 95 11.06 -11.92 -4.87
C SER A 95 9.70 -12.58 -4.63
N LYS A 96 8.75 -11.87 -4.02
CA LYS A 96 7.49 -12.49 -3.58
C LYS A 96 6.35 -11.49 -3.51
N GLU A 97 5.19 -11.96 -3.93
CA GLU A 97 3.92 -11.28 -3.76
C GLU A 97 3.01 -12.14 -2.88
N LYS A 98 2.25 -11.49 -2.00
CA LYS A 98 1.20 -12.10 -1.19
C LYS A 98 -0.04 -11.23 -1.23
N ILE A 99 -1.20 -11.87 -1.33
CA ILE A 99 -2.50 -11.22 -1.41
C ILE A 99 -3.52 -12.01 -0.58
N VAL A 100 -4.31 -11.30 0.20
CA VAL A 100 -5.59 -11.76 0.75
C VAL A 100 -6.67 -11.12 -0.11
N PRO A 101 -7.26 -11.86 -1.08
CA PRO A 101 -8.23 -11.29 -2.00
C PRO A 101 -9.56 -11.04 -1.30
N LEU A 102 -10.13 -9.84 -1.50
CA LEU A 102 -11.41 -9.42 -0.93
C LEU A 102 -12.34 -8.92 -2.06
N PRO A 103 -12.74 -9.79 -3.00
CA PRO A 103 -13.41 -9.36 -4.25
C PRO A 103 -14.79 -8.76 -4.04
N VAL A 104 -15.44 -8.97 -2.89
CA VAL A 104 -16.76 -8.42 -2.60
C VAL A 104 -16.60 -6.97 -2.14
N ALA A 105 -16.90 -6.03 -3.04
CA ALA A 105 -16.75 -4.58 -2.87
C ALA A 105 -15.32 -4.12 -2.50
N GLY A 106 -14.32 -4.98 -2.67
CA GLY A 106 -12.95 -4.73 -2.21
C GLY A 106 -12.79 -4.70 -0.69
N ILE A 107 -13.71 -5.32 0.06
CA ILE A 107 -13.76 -5.27 1.53
C ILE A 107 -13.95 -6.67 2.14
N MET A 108 -14.69 -7.56 1.48
CA MET A 108 -14.99 -8.90 1.98
C MET A 108 -14.59 -9.99 0.98
N SER A 109 -14.40 -11.19 1.50
CA SER A 109 -14.23 -12.39 0.68
C SER A 109 -15.54 -13.16 0.56
N ASP A 110 -15.69 -13.90 -0.53
CA ASP A 110 -16.71 -14.90 -0.78
C ASP A 110 -16.35 -16.30 -0.25
N LYS A 111 -15.15 -16.46 0.33
CA LYS A 111 -14.68 -17.71 0.95
C LYS A 111 -15.06 -17.81 2.43
N ASP A 112 -14.99 -19.02 2.97
CA ASP A 112 -15.24 -19.26 4.38
C ASP A 112 -14.18 -18.60 5.29
N ALA A 113 -14.58 -18.31 6.53
CA ALA A 113 -13.76 -17.61 7.50
C ALA A 113 -12.45 -18.35 7.85
N THR A 114 -12.46 -19.69 7.83
CA THR A 114 -11.26 -20.48 8.16
C THR A 114 -10.22 -20.33 7.05
N THR A 115 -10.65 -20.37 5.79
CA THR A 115 -9.77 -20.20 4.63
C THR A 115 -9.13 -18.81 4.63
N ILE A 116 -9.92 -17.75 4.82
CA ILE A 116 -9.41 -16.37 4.81
C ILE A 116 -8.58 -16.04 6.04
N GLY A 117 -8.98 -16.54 7.22
CA GLY A 117 -8.18 -16.40 8.43
C GLY A 117 -6.78 -17.00 8.29
N LYS A 118 -6.68 -18.19 7.67
CA LYS A 118 -5.38 -18.81 7.35
C LYS A 118 -4.57 -18.01 6.33
N ALA A 119 -5.21 -17.48 5.29
CA ALA A 119 -4.52 -16.66 4.28
C ALA A 119 -3.98 -15.34 4.88
N TYR A 120 -4.74 -14.72 5.78
CA TYR A 120 -4.35 -13.48 6.45
C TYR A 120 -3.20 -13.66 7.45
N ALA A 121 -3.12 -14.81 8.11
CA ALA A 121 -2.10 -15.08 9.12
C ALA A 121 -0.71 -15.44 8.56
N ASN A 122 -0.58 -15.70 7.25
CA ASN A 122 0.61 -16.33 6.66
C ASN A 122 1.41 -15.45 5.72
#